data_AF-A0A6J8BH60-F1
#
_entry.id   AF-A0A6J8BH60-F1
#
_cell.length_a   1.000
_cell.length_b   1.000
_cell.length_c   1.000
_cell.angle_alpha   90.00
_cell.angle_beta   90.00
_cell.angle_gamma   90.00
#
_symmetry.space_group_name_H-M   'P 1'
#
loop_
_entity.id
_entity.type
_entity.pdbx_description
1 polymer ?
#
loop_
_entity_poly.entity_id
_entity_poly.type
_entity_poly.pdbx_seq_one_letter_code
_entity_poly.pdbx_strand_id
1 'polypeptide(L)'
;MEKQHCIYISISFWFQSTVKGNDNWEEHNGKLYAVLKDQQGAIRETWEKAVVMCDKEDANLLSPTVHMNSWNIDFLRRNGIENGWIGINDKCIEGNWIWADGSPVNKTDMNWGKDQPDNDKGMENCGHIRQNSAWNDLPCSDQSVKLPVICQKCKPGDLNDNNNTYSNETNVDNLNCNGQKKIQWNVCKPDCRPGPTDILFIVDISTSTAGHLNRTMTYIVKRLPIGSEDFQIALMKYNYHPSLVFNFVQYTRVQSITSALYDKHNSNGPTKTGEALQKADEIFYDKSSGSRISAYKYIILIYDGLSSDRMNALSQAKKMREKRIKLFTVGIGNAVSHEEIVNTAFSKYYAFNHMHLDDIYNQLIQDSIDVSCPVCVRNTEADIIILLDVQKNQSSIGFRYRKTAIRKLLEGLYNDNPNVQIGMVAYSDHVDYVFKLSWSNNVYSRIAAAFQVELDKVSVESNLKHALQFVSVDAFSSSSGGRPAARKIVVMFSSVSSDNLTKTRDQILNLTKSDIEVLGVATGHDTDFSNDYTEILLDPSQLFVIPKESHTDPFDCLKAVSGMTSYYVCNDSVFQLYP
;
A
#
# COMPACT_ATOMS: atom_id res chain seq x y z
N MET A 1 5.00 -48.96 22.39
CA MET A 1 6.09 -48.63 23.34
C MET A 1 6.80 -47.44 22.72
N GLU A 2 6.87 -46.23 23.25
CA GLU A 2 6.51 -45.64 24.56
C GLU A 2 5.98 -44.22 24.31
N LYS A 3 4.97 -43.82 25.08
CA LYS A 3 4.50 -42.43 25.15
C LYS A 3 5.43 -41.66 26.10
N GLN A 4 6.23 -40.72 25.59
CA GLN A 4 6.86 -39.72 26.45
C GLN A 4 5.80 -38.74 26.94
N HIS A 5 5.49 -38.83 28.23
CA HIS A 5 4.70 -37.84 28.96
C HIS A 5 5.59 -36.63 29.26
N CYS A 6 5.30 -35.47 28.67
CA CYS A 6 5.77 -34.20 29.21
C CYS A 6 4.91 -33.84 30.42
N ILE A 7 5.44 -34.06 31.61
CA ILE A 7 4.89 -33.53 32.87
C ILE A 7 5.17 -32.03 32.88
N TYR A 8 4.15 -31.23 32.63
CA TYR A 8 4.20 -29.79 32.92
C TYR A 8 4.08 -29.62 34.44
N ILE A 9 5.19 -29.26 35.08
CA ILE A 9 5.20 -28.75 36.44
C ILE A 9 4.57 -27.36 36.39
N SER A 10 3.35 -27.21 36.90
CA SER A 10 2.76 -25.91 37.18
C SER A 10 3.56 -25.25 38.30
N ILE A 11 4.55 -24.44 37.95
CA ILE A 11 5.14 -23.52 38.92
C ILE A 11 4.16 -22.36 39.07
N SER A 12 3.26 -22.51 40.04
CA SER A 12 2.40 -21.44 40.52
C SER A 12 3.27 -20.37 41.17
N PHE A 13 3.79 -19.43 40.39
CA PHE A 13 4.33 -18.20 40.94
C PHE A 13 3.15 -17.38 41.45
N TRP A 14 2.92 -17.47 42.76
CA TRP A 14 2.11 -16.50 43.49
C TRP A 14 2.83 -15.15 43.47
N PHE A 15 2.58 -14.34 42.43
CA PHE A 15 2.71 -12.89 42.57
C PHE A 15 1.49 -12.42 43.36
N GLN A 16 1.59 -12.43 44.69
CA GLN A 16 0.73 -11.58 45.52
C GLN A 16 1.17 -10.13 45.36
N SER A 17 0.76 -9.48 44.26
CA SER A 17 0.55 -8.03 44.31
C SER A 17 -0.88 -7.84 44.81
N THR A 18 -1.03 -7.43 46.07
CA THR A 18 -2.30 -6.99 46.63
C THR A 18 -2.80 -5.78 45.85
N VAL A 19 -3.65 -6.00 44.85
CA VAL A 19 -4.61 -5.00 44.40
C VAL A 19 -5.57 -4.85 45.59
N LYS A 20 -5.46 -3.76 46.34
CA LYS A 20 -6.51 -3.39 47.30
C LYS A 20 -7.78 -3.16 46.48
N GLY A 21 -8.89 -3.78 46.87
CA GLY A 21 -10.20 -3.54 46.27
C GLY A 21 -10.43 -2.04 46.11
N ASN A 22 -10.79 -1.64 44.90
CA ASN A 22 -10.97 -0.24 44.58
C ASN A 22 -12.32 0.22 45.15
N ASP A 23 -12.35 0.70 46.39
CA ASP A 23 -13.58 1.15 47.09
C ASP A 23 -14.23 2.42 46.48
N ASN A 24 -13.72 2.92 45.34
CA ASN A 24 -14.12 4.20 44.72
C ASN A 24 -14.99 4.03 43.47
N TRP A 25 -16.00 3.16 43.51
CA TRP A 25 -16.98 3.03 42.43
C TRP A 25 -17.98 4.19 42.46
N GLU A 26 -18.15 4.89 41.35
CA GLU A 26 -19.11 5.97 41.17
C GLU A 26 -20.36 5.48 40.45
N GLU A 27 -21.55 5.80 40.96
CA GLU A 27 -22.81 5.44 40.32
C GLU A 27 -23.24 6.49 39.29
N HIS A 28 -23.62 6.03 38.10
CA HIS A 28 -24.28 6.86 37.09
C HIS A 28 -25.21 6.00 36.21
N ASN A 29 -26.49 6.39 36.10
CA ASN A 29 -27.51 5.70 35.29
C ASN A 29 -27.60 4.18 35.53
N GLY A 30 -27.64 3.74 36.80
CA GLY A 30 -27.79 2.32 37.15
C GLY A 30 -26.54 1.45 36.93
N LYS A 31 -25.39 2.06 36.62
CA LYS A 31 -24.09 1.39 36.49
C LYS A 31 -23.07 2.00 37.45
N LEU A 32 -22.07 1.21 37.79
CA LEU A 32 -20.93 1.58 38.62
C LEU A 32 -19.69 1.74 37.75
N TYR A 33 -18.89 2.77 37.99
CA TYR A 33 -17.68 3.06 37.23
C TYR A 33 -16.49 3.33 38.15
N ALA A 34 -15.31 2.84 37.79
CA ALA A 34 -14.11 3.08 38.57
C ALA A 34 -12.87 3.14 37.68
N VAL A 35 -11.91 3.97 38.08
CA VAL A 35 -10.54 3.97 37.54
C VAL A 35 -9.71 3.09 38.44
N LEU A 36 -9.08 2.04 37.91
CA LEU A 36 -8.19 1.20 38.73
C LEU A 36 -6.94 2.00 39.13
N LYS A 37 -6.60 1.97 40.42
CA LYS A 37 -5.50 2.76 40.99
C LYS A 37 -4.56 1.90 41.84
N ASP A 38 -3.28 2.25 41.81
CA ASP A 38 -2.25 1.74 42.72
C ASP A 38 -1.67 2.89 43.57
N GLN A 39 -0.54 2.66 44.24
CA GLN A 39 0.10 3.68 45.09
C GLN A 39 0.66 4.87 44.28
N GLN A 40 0.84 4.71 42.98
CA GLN A 40 1.42 5.69 42.05
C GLN A 40 0.35 6.44 41.24
N GLY A 41 -0.92 6.03 41.31
CA GLY A 41 -2.04 6.70 40.66
C GLY A 41 -2.88 5.74 39.84
N ALA A 42 -3.42 6.19 38.70
CA ALA A 42 -4.16 5.31 37.80
C ALA A 42 -3.23 4.25 37.19
N ILE A 43 -3.62 2.98 37.30
CA ILE A 43 -2.90 1.86 36.69
C ILE A 43 -2.99 1.99 35.17
N ARG A 44 -1.83 1.89 34.50
CA ARG A 44 -1.71 2.00 33.04
C ARG A 44 -1.21 0.70 32.44
N GLU A 45 -1.95 0.14 31.51
CA GLU A 45 -1.57 -1.09 30.79
C GLU A 45 -2.04 -1.06 29.34
N THR A 46 -1.70 -2.09 28.56
CA THR A 46 -2.26 -2.31 27.22
C THR A 46 -3.75 -2.64 27.30
N TRP A 47 -4.49 -2.44 26.21
CA TRP A 47 -5.94 -2.69 26.18
C TRP A 47 -6.29 -4.12 26.57
N GLU A 48 -5.56 -5.12 26.06
CA GLU A 48 -5.81 -6.53 26.36
C GLU A 48 -5.66 -6.84 27.85
N LYS A 49 -4.64 -6.28 28.49
CA LYS A 49 -4.44 -6.44 29.93
C LYS A 49 -5.49 -5.67 30.71
N ALA A 50 -5.92 -4.51 30.23
CA ALA A 50 -6.96 -3.70 30.84
C ALA A 50 -8.30 -4.44 30.90
N VAL A 51 -8.67 -5.19 29.85
CA VAL A 51 -9.83 -6.10 29.85
C VAL A 51 -9.70 -7.11 30.99
N VAL A 52 -8.59 -7.84 31.04
CA VAL A 52 -8.34 -8.85 32.09
C VAL A 52 -8.35 -8.24 33.48
N MET A 53 -7.89 -7.01 33.64
CA MET A 53 -7.93 -6.29 34.92
C MET A 53 -9.36 -5.92 35.34
N CYS A 54 -10.21 -5.45 34.43
CA CYS A 54 -11.61 -5.20 34.75
C CYS A 54 -12.37 -6.50 35.03
N ASP A 55 -12.08 -7.58 34.30
CA ASP A 55 -12.69 -8.89 34.53
C ASP A 55 -12.39 -9.40 35.96
N LYS A 56 -11.19 -9.17 36.48
CA LYS A 56 -10.83 -9.51 37.88
C LYS A 56 -11.63 -8.76 38.94
N GLU A 57 -12.28 -7.65 38.57
CA GLU A 57 -13.13 -6.83 39.44
C GLU A 57 -14.63 -7.09 39.21
N ASP A 58 -14.96 -8.20 38.53
CA ASP A 58 -16.30 -8.55 38.04
C ASP A 58 -16.92 -7.43 37.19
N ALA A 59 -16.07 -6.76 36.41
CA ALA A 59 -16.41 -5.60 35.59
C ALA A 59 -16.05 -5.83 34.12
N ASN A 60 -16.34 -4.84 33.29
CA ASN A 60 -15.89 -4.75 31.90
C ASN A 60 -15.18 -3.41 31.71
N LEU A 61 -14.42 -3.24 30.64
CA LEU A 61 -13.96 -1.90 30.26
C LEU A 61 -15.15 -0.96 30.01
N LEU A 62 -14.94 0.33 30.25
CA LEU A 62 -15.94 1.38 30.06
C LEU A 62 -16.58 1.33 28.65
N SER A 63 -17.91 1.39 28.57
CA SER A 63 -18.66 1.49 27.31
C SER A 63 -19.41 2.82 27.26
N PRO A 64 -18.72 3.93 26.96
CA PRO A 64 -19.36 5.24 26.96
C PRO A 64 -20.26 5.42 25.73
N THR A 65 -21.22 6.34 25.83
CA THR A 65 -22.06 6.76 24.71
C THR A 65 -22.01 8.28 24.55
N VAL A 66 -22.42 8.79 23.39
CA VAL A 66 -22.58 10.25 23.17
C VAL A 66 -23.49 10.92 24.21
N HIS A 67 -24.48 10.19 24.74
CA HIS A 67 -25.39 10.68 25.78
C HIS A 67 -24.71 10.88 27.14
N MET A 68 -23.58 10.22 27.38
CA MET A 68 -22.78 10.34 28.60
C MET A 68 -21.67 11.39 28.50
N ASN A 69 -21.52 12.09 27.37
CA ASN A 69 -20.35 12.95 27.11
C ASN A 69 -20.04 13.96 28.23
N SER A 70 -21.04 14.66 28.77
CA SER A 70 -20.82 15.61 29.87
C SER A 70 -20.31 14.91 31.13
N TRP A 71 -20.87 13.75 31.45
CA TRP A 71 -20.46 12.98 32.63
C TRP A 71 -19.07 12.37 32.43
N ASN A 72 -18.75 11.86 31.25
CA ASN A 72 -17.43 11.32 30.91
C ASN A 72 -16.34 12.39 31.11
N ILE A 73 -16.56 13.62 30.61
CA ILE A 73 -15.61 14.73 30.76
C ILE A 73 -15.34 15.01 32.24
N ASP A 74 -16.39 15.10 33.06
CA ASP A 74 -16.25 15.35 34.49
C ASP A 74 -15.64 14.18 35.25
N PHE A 75 -15.98 12.94 34.89
CA PHE A 75 -15.43 11.72 35.47
C PHE A 75 -13.92 11.61 35.22
N LEU A 76 -13.49 11.82 33.97
CA LEU A 76 -12.07 11.81 33.57
C LEU A 76 -11.30 12.94 34.29
N ARG A 77 -11.84 14.16 34.28
CA ARG A 77 -11.22 15.33 34.93
C ARG A 77 -11.05 15.14 36.43
N ARG A 78 -12.08 14.65 37.15
CA ARG A 78 -11.99 14.40 38.61
C ARG A 78 -10.99 13.30 38.96
N ASN A 79 -10.78 12.35 38.06
CA ASN A 79 -9.82 11.28 38.23
C ASN A 79 -8.42 11.59 37.67
N GLY A 80 -8.19 12.81 37.16
CA GLY A 80 -6.90 13.21 36.59
C GLY A 80 -6.51 12.43 35.34
N ILE A 81 -7.50 11.98 34.56
CA ILE A 81 -7.30 11.21 33.33
C ILE A 81 -7.43 12.13 32.12
N GLU A 82 -6.38 12.19 31.31
CA GLU A 82 -6.41 12.83 30.00
C GLU A 82 -6.95 11.88 28.93
N ASN A 83 -6.47 10.64 28.92
CA ASN A 83 -6.91 9.58 28.01
C ASN A 83 -7.02 8.26 28.77
N GLY A 84 -7.98 7.38 28.42
CA GLY A 84 -8.14 6.09 29.10
C GLY A 84 -8.81 5.04 28.22
N TRP A 85 -8.55 3.76 28.50
CA TRP A 85 -9.12 2.67 27.70
C TRP A 85 -10.64 2.59 27.86
N ILE A 86 -11.31 2.32 26.74
CA ILE A 86 -12.73 1.96 26.66
C ILE A 86 -12.86 0.59 25.99
N GLY A 87 -13.99 -0.08 26.18
CA GLY A 87 -14.17 -1.45 25.72
C GLY A 87 -14.39 -1.61 24.21
N ILE A 88 -14.49 -0.54 23.43
CA ILE A 88 -14.79 -0.65 21.99
C ILE A 88 -13.58 -1.22 21.26
N ASN A 89 -13.80 -2.21 20.40
CA ASN A 89 -12.75 -2.88 19.63
C ASN A 89 -13.33 -3.57 18.38
N ASP A 90 -12.53 -3.78 17.35
CA ASP A 90 -12.88 -4.50 16.12
C ASP A 90 -11.86 -5.60 15.79
N LYS A 91 -11.08 -6.02 16.80
CA LYS A 91 -10.02 -7.04 16.72
C LYS A 91 -10.34 -8.31 15.94
N CYS A 92 -11.61 -8.73 15.94
CA CYS A 92 -12.03 -9.99 15.35
C CYS A 92 -12.47 -9.83 13.88
N ILE A 93 -12.97 -8.65 13.50
CA ILE A 93 -13.46 -8.33 12.15
C ILE A 93 -13.23 -6.83 11.95
N GLU A 94 -12.26 -6.48 11.12
CA GLU A 94 -11.86 -5.09 10.89
C GLU A 94 -13.05 -4.22 10.43
N GLY A 95 -13.19 -3.03 11.02
CA GLY A 95 -14.30 -2.11 10.75
C GLY A 95 -15.61 -2.45 11.46
N ASN A 96 -15.74 -3.64 12.05
CA ASN A 96 -16.91 -4.07 12.80
C ASN A 96 -16.70 -3.95 14.32
N TRP A 97 -16.93 -2.75 14.83
CA TRP A 97 -16.74 -2.40 16.24
C TRP A 97 -17.77 -3.06 17.18
N ILE A 98 -17.27 -3.75 18.20
CA ILE A 98 -18.00 -4.40 19.28
C ILE A 98 -17.49 -3.95 20.65
N TRP A 99 -18.29 -4.09 21.71
CA TRP A 99 -17.82 -3.83 23.07
C TRP A 99 -17.05 -5.02 23.64
N ALA A 100 -16.18 -4.76 24.62
CA ALA A 100 -15.38 -5.76 25.34
C ALA A 100 -16.24 -6.81 26.08
N ASP A 101 -17.53 -6.55 26.28
CA ASP A 101 -18.46 -7.51 26.86
C ASP A 101 -19.26 -8.31 25.80
N GLY A 102 -18.92 -8.12 24.52
CA GLY A 102 -19.54 -8.74 23.36
C GLY A 102 -20.83 -8.08 22.87
N SER A 103 -21.32 -7.04 23.54
CA SER A 103 -22.51 -6.35 23.09
C SER A 103 -22.26 -5.56 21.80
N PRO A 104 -23.25 -5.48 20.89
CA PRO A 104 -23.11 -4.71 19.65
C PRO A 104 -23.01 -3.21 19.96
N VAL A 105 -22.22 -2.49 19.16
CA VAL A 105 -22.16 -1.02 19.25
C VAL A 105 -23.19 -0.41 18.33
N ASN A 106 -24.04 0.48 18.86
CA ASN A 106 -24.93 1.27 18.04
C ASN A 106 -24.16 2.44 17.41
N LYS A 107 -24.22 2.59 16.07
CA LYS A 107 -23.51 3.63 15.33
C LYS A 107 -23.86 5.06 15.79
N THR A 108 -25.06 5.29 16.32
CA THR A 108 -25.47 6.61 16.85
C THR A 108 -24.87 6.93 18.20
N ASP A 109 -24.39 5.92 18.93
CA ASP A 109 -23.80 6.07 20.27
C ASP A 109 -22.29 6.29 20.21
N MET A 110 -21.68 6.14 19.04
CA MET A 110 -20.25 6.32 18.82
C MET A 110 -19.84 7.78 18.87
N ASN A 111 -18.77 8.10 19.63
CA ASN A 111 -18.25 9.45 19.76
C ASN A 111 -16.80 9.58 19.25
N TRP A 112 -16.52 9.02 18.06
CA TRP A 112 -15.21 9.14 17.43
C TRP A 112 -14.77 10.59 17.28
N GLY A 113 -13.48 10.83 17.50
CA GLY A 113 -12.85 12.10 17.23
C GLY A 113 -12.89 12.47 15.76
N LYS A 114 -12.49 13.71 15.47
CA LYS A 114 -12.32 14.12 14.08
C LYS A 114 -11.29 13.21 13.40
N ASP A 115 -11.65 12.69 12.22
CA ASP A 115 -10.82 11.80 11.41
C ASP A 115 -10.50 10.46 12.12
N GLN A 116 -11.43 9.95 12.93
CA GLN A 116 -11.31 8.70 13.69
C GLN A 116 -12.54 7.79 13.48
N PRO A 117 -12.43 6.46 13.67
CA PRO A 117 -11.16 5.75 13.83
C PRO A 117 -10.37 5.76 12.53
N ASP A 118 -9.04 5.77 12.58
CA ASP A 118 -8.16 5.87 11.40
C ASP A 118 -7.34 4.62 11.09
N ASN A 119 -7.43 3.60 11.95
CA ASN A 119 -6.74 2.33 11.84
C ASN A 119 -5.27 2.49 11.40
N ASP A 120 -4.47 3.31 12.11
CA ASP A 120 -3.11 3.64 11.66
C ASP A 120 -2.29 2.36 11.44
N LYS A 121 -1.82 2.18 10.19
CA LYS A 121 -1.07 0.99 9.72
C LYS A 121 -1.79 -0.35 9.89
N GLY A 122 -3.11 -0.37 10.07
CA GLY A 122 -3.85 -1.63 10.21
C GLY A 122 -3.70 -2.31 11.55
N MET A 123 -3.34 -1.55 12.59
CA MET A 123 -3.07 -2.10 13.91
C MET A 123 -3.97 -1.55 15.00
N GLU A 124 -4.73 -0.49 14.73
CA GLU A 124 -5.44 0.26 15.75
C GLU A 124 -6.85 -0.31 15.95
N ASN A 125 -6.92 -1.44 16.66
CA ASN A 125 -8.16 -2.21 16.77
C ASN A 125 -8.90 -1.99 18.11
N CYS A 126 -8.45 -1.02 18.93
CA CYS A 126 -8.91 -0.83 20.30
C CYS A 126 -9.10 0.65 20.67
N GLY A 127 -10.29 1.03 21.11
CA GLY A 127 -10.62 2.43 21.39
C GLY A 127 -10.18 2.92 22.77
N HIS A 128 -9.81 4.19 22.82
CA HIS A 128 -9.66 4.99 24.05
C HIS A 128 -10.51 6.25 23.98
N ILE A 129 -10.81 6.80 25.16
CA ILE A 129 -11.52 8.07 25.32
C ILE A 129 -10.54 9.17 25.72
N ARG A 130 -10.64 10.33 25.07
CA ARG A 130 -9.88 11.55 25.39
C ARG A 130 -10.65 12.43 26.37
N GLN A 131 -9.98 13.43 26.95
CA GLN A 131 -10.54 14.32 27.97
C GLN A 131 -11.78 15.11 27.51
N ASN A 132 -11.94 15.32 26.20
CA ASN A 132 -13.12 15.94 25.59
C ASN A 132 -14.24 14.94 25.25
N SER A 133 -14.17 13.71 25.77
CA SER A 133 -15.03 12.56 25.48
C SER A 133 -14.89 11.98 24.06
N ALA A 134 -14.11 12.58 23.17
CA ALA A 134 -13.91 12.06 21.82
C ALA A 134 -13.04 10.79 21.84
N TRP A 135 -13.33 9.84 20.94
CA TRP A 135 -12.64 8.56 20.90
C TRP A 135 -11.57 8.51 19.82
N ASN A 136 -10.63 7.60 19.98
CA ASN A 136 -9.59 7.28 19.02
C ASN A 136 -9.20 5.83 19.21
N ASP A 137 -8.86 5.15 18.13
CA ASP A 137 -8.39 3.79 18.13
C ASP A 137 -6.87 3.73 18.29
N LEU A 138 -6.35 2.69 18.92
CA LEU A 138 -4.92 2.50 19.17
C LEU A 138 -4.58 1.00 19.14
N PRO A 139 -3.29 0.64 19.01
CA PRO A 139 -2.87 -0.75 19.03
C PRO A 139 -3.18 -1.42 20.36
N CYS A 140 -3.88 -2.55 20.33
CA CYS A 140 -4.40 -3.24 21.51
C CYS A 140 -3.31 -3.77 22.45
N SER A 141 -2.19 -4.23 21.89
CA SER A 141 -1.15 -5.03 22.58
C SER A 141 0.22 -4.37 22.60
N ASP A 142 0.38 -3.21 21.95
CA ASP A 142 1.66 -2.52 21.86
C ASP A 142 2.12 -2.07 23.25
N GLN A 143 3.31 -2.52 23.66
CA GLN A 143 3.85 -2.23 24.99
C GLN A 143 4.23 -0.74 25.19
N SER A 144 4.36 0.02 24.11
CA SER A 144 4.55 1.48 24.16
C SER A 144 3.24 2.24 24.42
N VAL A 145 2.09 1.59 24.24
CA VAL A 145 0.76 2.19 24.42
C VAL A 145 0.12 1.67 25.71
N LYS A 146 0.30 2.42 26.79
CA LYS A 146 -0.28 2.09 28.11
C LYS A 146 -1.14 3.23 28.63
N LEU A 147 -2.45 2.98 28.73
CA LEU A 147 -3.43 3.95 29.19
C LEU A 147 -4.10 3.52 30.50
N PRO A 148 -4.60 4.49 31.30
CA PRO A 148 -5.45 4.25 32.47
C PRO A 148 -6.57 3.24 32.21
N VAL A 149 -6.73 2.29 33.13
CA VAL A 149 -7.78 1.27 33.09
C VAL A 149 -9.06 1.81 33.73
N ILE A 150 -10.13 1.91 32.93
CA ILE A 150 -11.44 2.39 33.38
C ILE A 150 -12.44 1.25 33.23
N CYS A 151 -13.03 0.84 34.35
CA CYS A 151 -13.97 -0.27 34.41
C CYS A 151 -15.39 0.22 34.67
N GLN A 152 -16.37 -0.53 34.17
CA GLN A 152 -17.79 -0.40 34.46
C GLN A 152 -18.37 -1.75 34.89
N LYS A 153 -19.35 -1.75 35.79
CA LYS A 153 -20.18 -2.94 36.07
C LYS A 153 -21.61 -2.57 36.39
N CYS A 154 -22.50 -3.54 36.26
CA CYS A 154 -23.91 -3.36 36.57
C CYS A 154 -24.08 -3.17 38.09
N LYS A 155 -25.08 -2.40 38.49
CA LYS A 155 -25.43 -2.31 39.90
C LYS A 155 -26.02 -3.65 40.38
N PRO A 156 -25.63 -4.18 41.55
CA PRO A 156 -26.25 -5.38 42.11
C PRO A 156 -27.76 -5.17 42.28
N GLY A 157 -28.58 -5.99 41.61
CA GLY A 157 -30.05 -5.92 41.64
C GLY A 157 -30.75 -5.55 40.32
N ASP A 158 -30.01 -5.07 39.31
CA ASP A 158 -30.57 -4.68 37.99
C ASP A 158 -30.42 -5.77 36.90
N LEU A 159 -29.94 -6.97 37.23
CA LEU A 159 -30.00 -8.11 36.30
C LEU A 159 -31.47 -8.52 36.17
N ASN A 160 -32.09 -8.21 35.03
CA ASN A 160 -33.47 -8.58 34.71
C ASN A 160 -33.65 -10.10 34.73
N ASP A 161 -34.02 -10.61 35.89
CA ASP A 161 -34.40 -12.00 36.13
C ASP A 161 -35.87 -12.21 35.71
N ASN A 162 -36.15 -12.03 34.42
CA ASN A 162 -37.47 -12.29 33.84
C ASN A 162 -37.38 -13.48 32.89
N ASN A 163 -37.67 -14.66 33.45
CA ASN A 163 -37.82 -15.99 32.84
C ASN A 163 -36.57 -16.86 32.69
N ASN A 164 -36.10 -17.48 33.77
CA ASN A 164 -36.22 -18.94 33.95
C ASN A 164 -35.61 -19.40 35.27
N THR A 165 -36.34 -20.30 35.94
CA THR A 165 -35.80 -21.24 36.92
C THR A 165 -34.54 -21.94 36.41
N TYR A 166 -33.38 -21.55 36.91
CA TYR A 166 -32.19 -22.42 36.95
C TYR A 166 -31.68 -22.49 38.39
N SER A 167 -32.30 -23.40 39.13
CA SER A 167 -31.70 -23.98 40.32
C SER A 167 -30.40 -24.69 39.93
N ASN A 168 -29.29 -24.31 40.56
CA ASN A 168 -28.05 -25.08 40.70
C ASN A 168 -27.21 -25.39 39.44
N GLU A 169 -26.71 -24.36 38.73
CA GLU A 169 -25.47 -24.50 37.95
C GLU A 169 -24.53 -23.29 38.15
N THR A 170 -23.24 -23.57 38.37
CA THR A 170 -22.16 -22.66 38.78
C THR A 170 -21.64 -21.73 37.65
N ASN A 171 -22.50 -20.97 36.98
CA ASN A 171 -22.05 -20.17 35.82
C ASN A 171 -22.78 -18.81 35.63
N VAL A 172 -23.11 -18.14 36.74
CA VAL A 172 -23.68 -16.77 36.73
C VAL A 172 -22.59 -15.70 36.51
N ASP A 173 -21.31 -16.05 36.70
CA ASP A 173 -20.16 -15.12 36.69
C ASP A 173 -19.73 -14.69 35.28
N ASN A 174 -20.43 -15.10 34.22
CA ASN A 174 -19.99 -14.92 32.84
C ASN A 174 -21.04 -14.24 31.93
N LEU A 175 -21.90 -13.40 32.52
CA LEU A 175 -22.92 -12.62 31.78
C LEU A 175 -22.57 -11.11 31.80
N ASN A 176 -22.90 -10.40 30.71
CA ASN A 176 -22.85 -8.93 30.62
C ASN A 176 -24.14 -8.30 31.20
N CYS A 177 -24.22 -6.96 31.26
CA CYS A 177 -25.38 -6.27 31.84
C CYS A 177 -26.70 -6.47 31.09
N ASN A 178 -26.66 -7.12 29.92
CA ASN A 178 -27.84 -7.48 29.14
C ASN A 178 -28.20 -8.98 29.29
N GLY A 179 -27.58 -9.70 30.24
CA GLY A 179 -27.81 -11.13 30.46
C GLY A 179 -27.25 -12.02 29.34
N GLN A 180 -26.34 -11.51 28.51
CA GLN A 180 -25.68 -12.28 27.45
C GLN A 180 -24.31 -12.78 27.93
N LYS A 181 -23.88 -13.95 27.46
CA LYS A 181 -22.58 -14.51 27.84
C LYS A 181 -21.44 -13.57 27.41
N LYS A 182 -20.57 -13.18 28.34
CA LYS A 182 -19.36 -12.40 28.04
C LYS A 182 -18.49 -13.18 27.06
N ILE A 183 -17.91 -12.49 26.08
CA ILE A 183 -16.96 -13.09 25.13
C ILE A 183 -15.65 -13.34 25.87
N GLN A 184 -15.14 -14.57 25.82
CA GLN A 184 -13.76 -14.85 26.22
C GLN A 184 -12.81 -14.44 25.09
N TRP A 185 -12.10 -13.32 25.26
CA TRP A 185 -11.22 -12.72 24.25
C TRP A 185 -10.03 -13.58 23.82
N ASN A 186 -9.75 -14.67 24.52
CA ASN A 186 -8.69 -15.64 24.18
C ASN A 186 -8.99 -16.46 22.90
N VAL A 187 -10.03 -16.12 22.13
CA VAL A 187 -10.54 -16.91 20.99
C VAL A 187 -10.66 -16.12 19.68
N CYS A 188 -10.33 -14.82 19.63
CA CYS A 188 -10.32 -14.11 18.35
C CYS A 188 -8.98 -14.30 17.62
N LYS A 189 -9.00 -15.02 16.50
CA LYS A 189 -7.92 -15.02 15.51
C LYS A 189 -7.99 -13.66 14.79
N PRO A 190 -6.87 -12.89 14.70
CA PRO A 190 -6.86 -11.61 14.00
C PRO A 190 -7.43 -11.74 12.59
N ASP A 191 -8.25 -10.77 12.18
CA ASP A 191 -8.74 -10.72 10.81
C ASP A 191 -7.59 -10.32 9.88
N CYS A 192 -7.01 -11.32 9.23
CA CYS A 192 -5.93 -11.09 8.28
C CYS A 192 -6.45 -10.71 6.87
N ARG A 193 -7.76 -10.43 6.72
CA ARG A 193 -8.29 -9.97 5.44
C ARG A 193 -7.84 -8.51 5.20
N PRO A 194 -7.30 -8.20 4.03
CA PRO A 194 -6.96 -6.83 3.65
C PRO A 194 -8.21 -5.95 3.56
N GLY A 195 -8.07 -4.69 3.95
CA GLY A 195 -9.13 -3.70 3.98
C GLY A 195 -9.70 -3.53 5.39
N PRO A 196 -10.84 -2.82 5.54
CA PRO A 196 -11.66 -2.17 4.53
C PRO A 196 -10.91 -1.06 3.77
N THR A 197 -11.23 -0.87 2.50
CA THR A 197 -10.48 0.06 1.64
C THR A 197 -11.38 0.77 0.62
N ASP A 198 -11.20 2.08 0.47
CA ASP A 198 -11.87 2.91 -0.51
C ASP A 198 -10.89 3.30 -1.64
N ILE A 199 -11.20 2.88 -2.86
CA ILE A 199 -10.36 3.15 -4.04
C ILE A 199 -11.10 4.10 -4.99
N LEU A 200 -10.55 5.29 -5.19
CA LEU A 200 -10.97 6.19 -6.24
C LEU A 200 -10.08 6.00 -7.48
N PHE A 201 -10.64 5.44 -8.54
CA PHE A 201 -10.00 5.49 -9.85
C PHE A 201 -10.15 6.90 -10.43
N ILE A 202 -9.03 7.52 -10.79
CA ILE A 202 -8.99 8.79 -11.52
C ILE A 202 -8.41 8.49 -12.90
N VAL A 203 -9.22 8.70 -13.93
CA VAL A 203 -8.90 8.23 -15.28
C VAL A 203 -8.85 9.39 -16.25
N ASP A 204 -7.69 9.59 -16.86
CA ASP A 204 -7.53 10.50 -18.00
C ASP A 204 -8.17 9.86 -19.24
N ILE A 205 -9.22 10.51 -19.77
CA ILE A 205 -9.99 10.05 -20.94
C ILE A 205 -9.44 10.59 -22.29
N SER A 206 -8.16 10.98 -22.35
CA SER A 206 -7.49 11.28 -23.60
C SER A 206 -7.48 10.08 -24.57
N THR A 207 -7.46 10.35 -25.88
CA THR A 207 -7.61 9.32 -26.93
C THR A 207 -6.51 8.23 -26.90
N SER A 208 -5.39 8.50 -26.24
CA SER A 208 -4.24 7.60 -26.09
C SER A 208 -4.40 6.52 -25.02
N THR A 209 -5.40 6.60 -24.13
CA THR A 209 -5.47 5.74 -22.93
C THR A 209 -6.60 4.68 -23.00
N ALA A 210 -7.65 4.91 -23.79
CA ALA A 210 -8.93 4.21 -23.75
C ALA A 210 -8.89 2.66 -23.73
N GLY A 211 -7.97 2.03 -24.47
CA GLY A 211 -7.88 0.56 -24.54
C GLY A 211 -7.28 -0.09 -23.28
N HIS A 212 -6.37 0.59 -22.60
CA HIS A 212 -5.60 0.06 -21.48
C HIS A 212 -6.27 0.35 -20.14
N LEU A 213 -6.98 1.48 -20.03
CA LEU A 213 -7.74 1.89 -18.84
C LEU A 213 -8.65 0.79 -18.30
N ASN A 214 -9.54 0.28 -19.16
CA ASN A 214 -10.54 -0.70 -18.77
C ASN A 214 -9.90 -2.01 -18.33
N ARG A 215 -8.79 -2.42 -18.96
CA ARG A 215 -8.05 -3.62 -18.60
C ARG A 215 -7.47 -3.50 -17.19
N THR A 216 -6.76 -2.40 -16.90
CA THR A 216 -6.15 -2.12 -15.59
C THR A 216 -7.20 -2.13 -14.48
N MET A 217 -8.27 -1.33 -14.63
CA MET A 217 -9.31 -1.23 -13.61
C MET A 217 -10.05 -2.56 -13.42
N THR A 218 -10.42 -3.24 -14.51
CA THR A 218 -11.14 -4.52 -14.44
C THR A 218 -10.30 -5.62 -13.79
N TYR A 219 -8.99 -5.66 -14.06
CA TYR A 219 -8.08 -6.63 -13.45
C TYR A 219 -8.06 -6.51 -11.93
N ILE A 220 -7.92 -5.28 -11.43
CA ILE A 220 -7.86 -4.98 -10.00
C ILE A 220 -9.21 -5.30 -9.35
N VAL A 221 -10.31 -4.75 -9.87
CA VAL A 221 -11.66 -4.93 -9.28
C VAL A 221 -12.08 -6.39 -9.22
N LYS A 222 -11.73 -7.22 -10.21
CA LYS A 222 -12.11 -8.65 -10.22
C LYS A 222 -11.42 -9.48 -9.14
N ARG A 223 -10.33 -9.00 -8.54
CA ARG A 223 -9.53 -9.74 -7.55
C ARG A 223 -9.74 -9.25 -6.11
N LEU A 224 -10.56 -8.22 -5.92
CA LEU A 224 -10.87 -7.66 -4.62
C LEU A 224 -12.26 -8.11 -4.15
N PRO A 225 -12.45 -8.41 -2.85
CA PRO A 225 -13.78 -8.57 -2.29
C PRO A 225 -14.46 -7.20 -2.26
N ILE A 226 -15.48 -7.02 -3.10
CA ILE A 226 -16.25 -5.77 -3.16
C ILE A 226 -17.42 -5.87 -2.20
N GLY A 227 -17.54 -4.90 -1.29
CA GLY A 227 -18.61 -4.88 -0.29
C GLY A 227 -18.59 -3.64 0.58
N SER A 228 -19.65 -3.42 1.35
CA SER A 228 -19.74 -2.27 2.27
C SER A 228 -18.72 -2.34 3.39
N GLU A 229 -18.31 -3.55 3.78
CA GLU A 229 -17.32 -3.84 4.84
C GLU A 229 -15.94 -4.21 4.29
N ASP A 230 -15.77 -4.35 2.96
CA ASP A 230 -14.49 -4.75 2.35
C ASP A 230 -13.96 -3.62 1.45
N PHE A 231 -13.82 -3.83 0.13
CA PHE A 231 -13.39 -2.80 -0.82
C PHE A 231 -14.58 -2.07 -1.45
N GLN A 232 -14.53 -0.74 -1.43
CA GLN A 232 -15.47 0.13 -2.15
C GLN A 232 -14.73 0.86 -3.27
N ILE A 233 -15.40 1.02 -4.42
CA ILE A 233 -14.82 1.60 -5.62
C ILE A 233 -15.62 2.83 -6.02
N ALA A 234 -14.93 3.93 -6.31
CA ALA A 234 -15.46 5.08 -7.01
C ALA A 234 -14.69 5.31 -8.31
N LEU A 235 -15.34 5.92 -9.30
CA LEU A 235 -14.70 6.27 -10.56
C LEU A 235 -14.93 7.75 -10.87
N MET A 236 -13.83 8.47 -11.06
CA MET A 236 -13.82 9.80 -11.62
C MET A 236 -13.06 9.78 -12.94
N LYS A 237 -13.64 10.40 -13.96
CA LYS A 237 -12.97 10.62 -15.24
C LYS A 237 -12.65 12.10 -15.38
N TYR A 238 -11.55 12.41 -16.05
CA TYR A 238 -11.19 13.80 -16.29
C TYR A 238 -10.49 13.98 -17.63
N ASN A 239 -10.66 15.18 -18.18
CA ASN A 239 -9.73 15.79 -19.11
C ASN A 239 -9.49 17.23 -18.62
N TYR A 240 -10.36 18.17 -18.99
CA TYR A 240 -10.41 19.54 -18.52
C TYR A 240 -11.20 19.66 -17.21
N HIS A 241 -12.40 19.06 -17.14
CA HIS A 241 -13.23 19.09 -15.94
C HIS A 241 -13.38 17.68 -15.35
N PRO A 242 -12.98 17.46 -14.09
CA PRO A 242 -13.18 16.17 -13.44
C PRO A 242 -14.67 15.92 -13.17
N SER A 243 -15.14 14.72 -13.53
CA SER A 243 -16.53 14.29 -13.36
C SER A 243 -16.59 12.94 -12.66
N LEU A 244 -17.32 12.89 -11.54
CA LEU A 244 -17.59 11.66 -10.81
C LEU A 244 -18.62 10.84 -11.58
N VAL A 245 -18.23 9.65 -12.02
CA VAL A 245 -19.10 8.72 -12.77
C VAL A 245 -19.99 7.95 -11.80
N PHE A 246 -19.39 7.44 -10.73
CA PHE A 246 -20.11 6.83 -9.62
C PHE A 246 -19.31 6.96 -8.32
N ASN A 247 -20.03 7.10 -7.20
CA ASN A 247 -19.46 7.20 -5.86
C ASN A 247 -19.28 5.82 -5.21
N PHE A 248 -18.73 5.79 -3.97
CA PHE A 248 -18.35 4.54 -3.28
C PHE A 248 -19.52 3.63 -2.92
N VAL A 249 -20.74 4.16 -2.86
CA VAL A 249 -21.95 3.42 -2.41
C VAL A 249 -22.88 3.02 -3.56
N GLN A 250 -22.64 3.53 -4.77
CA GLN A 250 -23.53 3.29 -5.91
C GLN A 250 -23.50 1.83 -6.40
N TYR A 251 -22.32 1.19 -6.41
CA TYR A 251 -22.16 -0.19 -6.87
C TYR A 251 -21.42 -1.03 -5.83
N THR A 252 -22.06 -2.13 -5.40
CA THR A 252 -21.54 -3.03 -4.36
C THR A 252 -21.19 -4.42 -4.89
N ARG A 253 -21.19 -4.62 -6.22
CA ARG A 253 -20.87 -5.89 -6.87
C ARG A 253 -19.85 -5.72 -7.97
N VAL A 254 -18.97 -6.70 -8.11
CA VAL A 254 -17.94 -6.75 -9.17
C VAL A 254 -18.56 -6.58 -10.56
N GLN A 255 -19.68 -7.26 -10.86
CA GLN A 255 -20.31 -7.21 -12.18
C GLN A 255 -20.85 -5.81 -12.52
N SER A 256 -21.49 -5.13 -11.56
CA SER A 256 -22.02 -3.78 -11.79
C SER A 256 -20.91 -2.75 -11.95
N ILE A 257 -19.85 -2.84 -11.13
CA ILE A 257 -18.68 -1.96 -11.26
C ILE A 257 -18.03 -2.17 -12.62
N THR A 258 -17.65 -3.41 -12.95
CA THR A 258 -16.96 -3.71 -14.21
C THR A 258 -17.79 -3.33 -15.44
N SER A 259 -19.12 -3.42 -15.38
CA SER A 259 -20.00 -2.91 -16.46
C SER A 259 -19.96 -1.38 -16.58
N ALA A 260 -19.95 -0.66 -15.46
CA ALA A 260 -19.87 0.80 -15.43
C ALA A 260 -18.49 1.34 -15.87
N LEU A 261 -17.42 0.55 -15.70
CA LEU A 261 -16.08 0.92 -16.17
C LEU A 261 -16.01 1.06 -17.71
N TYR A 262 -16.85 0.35 -18.47
CA TYR A 262 -16.84 0.37 -19.94
C TYR A 262 -17.44 1.62 -20.58
N ASP A 263 -17.96 2.56 -19.79
CA ASP A 263 -18.63 3.74 -20.31
C ASP A 263 -17.69 4.60 -21.18
N LYS A 264 -18.05 4.77 -22.46
CA LYS A 264 -17.28 5.53 -23.45
C LYS A 264 -17.70 6.99 -23.39
N HIS A 265 -16.80 7.85 -22.92
CA HIS A 265 -16.95 9.29 -23.09
C HIS A 265 -15.75 9.83 -23.84
N ASN A 266 -15.99 10.47 -24.98
CA ASN A 266 -14.99 11.26 -25.68
C ASN A 266 -15.10 12.68 -25.17
N SER A 267 -14.04 13.23 -24.61
CA SER A 267 -13.99 14.62 -24.18
C SER A 267 -12.69 15.25 -24.69
N ASN A 268 -12.82 16.37 -25.41
CA ASN A 268 -11.69 17.17 -25.88
C ASN A 268 -11.36 18.24 -24.84
N GLY A 269 -10.09 18.55 -24.64
CA GLY A 269 -9.64 19.58 -23.69
C GLY A 269 -8.27 19.25 -23.09
N PRO A 270 -7.64 20.21 -22.41
CA PRO A 270 -6.33 19.98 -21.79
C PRO A 270 -6.46 19.08 -20.55
N THR A 271 -5.44 18.27 -20.28
CA THR A 271 -5.39 17.39 -19.10
C THR A 271 -5.13 18.22 -17.82
N LYS A 272 -6.09 18.26 -16.90
CA LYS A 272 -6.04 19.01 -15.62
C LYS A 272 -5.99 18.05 -14.43
N THR A 273 -4.85 17.35 -14.29
CA THR A 273 -4.63 16.36 -13.23
C THR A 273 -4.67 17.00 -11.84
N GLY A 274 -4.21 18.25 -11.70
CA GLY A 274 -4.31 18.98 -10.44
C GLY A 274 -5.75 19.26 -10.02
N GLU A 275 -6.61 19.69 -10.94
CA GLU A 275 -8.04 19.84 -10.66
C GLU A 275 -8.71 18.51 -10.31
N ALA A 276 -8.34 17.42 -11.00
CA ALA A 276 -8.84 16.09 -10.68
C ALA A 276 -8.43 15.64 -9.27
N LEU A 277 -7.16 15.81 -8.90
CA LEU A 277 -6.70 15.50 -7.54
C LEU A 277 -7.34 16.40 -6.49
N GLN A 278 -7.59 17.67 -6.81
CA GLN A 278 -8.34 18.57 -5.92
C GLN A 278 -9.77 18.05 -5.70
N LYS A 279 -10.45 17.61 -6.76
CA LYS A 279 -11.81 17.08 -6.65
C LYS A 279 -11.87 15.75 -5.89
N ALA A 280 -10.82 14.93 -6.00
CA ALA A 280 -10.69 13.70 -5.23
C ALA A 280 -10.73 13.95 -3.72
N ASP A 281 -10.09 15.05 -3.26
CA ASP A 281 -10.15 15.47 -1.86
C ASP A 281 -11.60 15.66 -1.41
N GLU A 282 -12.38 16.41 -2.18
CA GLU A 282 -13.80 16.65 -1.87
C GLU A 282 -14.59 15.34 -1.81
N ILE A 283 -14.34 14.40 -2.73
CA ILE A 283 -15.04 13.10 -2.79
C ILE A 283 -14.75 12.24 -1.54
N PHE A 284 -13.52 12.22 -1.03
CA PHE A 284 -13.17 11.42 0.15
C PHE A 284 -13.74 11.95 1.47
N TYR A 285 -14.08 13.25 1.54
CA TYR A 285 -14.60 13.91 2.75
C TYR A 285 -16.08 14.29 2.67
N ASP A 286 -16.69 14.26 1.49
CA ASP A 286 -18.13 14.42 1.32
C ASP A 286 -18.86 13.15 1.81
N LYS A 287 -19.59 13.28 2.91
CA LYS A 287 -20.41 12.19 3.48
C LYS A 287 -21.38 11.58 2.46
N SER A 288 -21.86 12.37 1.50
CA SER A 288 -22.77 11.90 0.45
C SER A 288 -22.09 11.02 -0.61
N SER A 289 -20.76 11.10 -0.72
CA SER A 289 -19.96 10.22 -1.60
C SER A 289 -19.75 8.83 -1.01
N GLY A 290 -20.00 8.66 0.29
CA GLY A 290 -20.03 7.36 0.96
C GLY A 290 -18.66 6.78 1.33
N SER A 291 -17.57 7.55 1.22
CA SER A 291 -16.27 7.10 1.71
C SER A 291 -16.30 6.91 3.22
N ARG A 292 -15.72 5.80 3.68
CA ARG A 292 -15.60 5.43 5.09
C ARG A 292 -14.46 6.20 5.74
N ILE A 293 -14.64 6.52 7.03
CA ILE A 293 -13.64 7.28 7.79
C ILE A 293 -12.45 6.38 8.17
N SER A 294 -12.72 5.12 8.51
CA SER A 294 -11.75 4.12 8.97
C SER A 294 -11.17 3.24 7.87
N ALA A 295 -11.64 3.38 6.63
CA ALA A 295 -11.09 2.62 5.51
C ALA A 295 -9.80 3.27 5.02
N TYR A 296 -8.85 2.46 4.57
CA TYR A 296 -7.71 2.97 3.82
C TYR A 296 -8.18 3.68 2.56
N LYS A 297 -7.59 4.84 2.26
CA LYS A 297 -7.97 5.66 1.09
C LYS A 297 -6.87 5.61 0.04
N TYR A 298 -7.22 5.12 -1.15
CA TYR A 298 -6.32 5.04 -2.28
C TYR A 298 -6.87 5.79 -3.48
N ILE A 299 -5.98 6.46 -4.18
CA ILE A 299 -6.24 6.96 -5.53
C ILE A 299 -5.42 6.12 -6.49
N ILE A 300 -6.06 5.54 -7.50
CA ILE A 300 -5.35 4.96 -8.65
C ILE A 300 -5.53 5.92 -9.82
N LEU A 301 -4.51 6.75 -10.05
CA LEU A 301 -4.44 7.73 -11.12
C LEU A 301 -3.85 7.08 -12.36
N ILE A 302 -4.67 6.94 -13.41
CA ILE A 302 -4.28 6.33 -14.67
C ILE A 302 -4.24 7.42 -15.74
N TYR A 303 -3.03 7.75 -16.19
CA TYR A 303 -2.77 8.90 -17.07
C TYR A 303 -1.40 8.79 -17.76
N ASP A 304 -1.12 9.68 -18.71
CA ASP A 304 0.14 9.76 -19.44
C ASP A 304 1.19 10.66 -18.75
N GLY A 305 0.86 11.33 -17.64
CA GLY A 305 1.78 12.22 -16.95
C GLY A 305 1.99 13.56 -17.65
N LEU A 306 1.15 13.96 -18.61
CA LEU A 306 1.27 15.23 -19.32
C LEU A 306 0.27 16.27 -18.82
N SER A 307 0.27 16.56 -17.52
CA SER A 307 -0.69 17.52 -16.99
C SER A 307 -0.38 18.96 -17.42
N SER A 308 -1.38 19.63 -18.00
CA SER A 308 -1.33 21.06 -18.33
C SER A 308 -1.32 21.98 -17.10
N ASP A 309 -1.52 21.42 -15.91
CA ASP A 309 -1.45 22.10 -14.60
C ASP A 309 -0.49 21.38 -13.63
N ARG A 310 0.63 20.85 -14.14
CA ARG A 310 1.64 20.07 -13.40
C ARG A 310 1.97 20.58 -11.99
N MET A 311 2.17 21.89 -11.80
CA MET A 311 2.48 22.44 -10.48
C MET A 311 1.33 22.27 -9.48
N ASN A 312 0.08 22.38 -9.96
CA ASN A 312 -1.09 22.07 -9.15
C ASN A 312 -1.15 20.57 -8.85
N ALA A 313 -0.92 19.70 -9.84
CA ALA A 313 -0.89 18.25 -9.64
C ALA A 313 0.11 17.82 -8.54
N LEU A 314 1.34 18.32 -8.58
CA LEU A 314 2.35 18.05 -7.55
C LEU A 314 1.94 18.59 -6.17
N SER A 315 1.33 19.77 -6.12
CA SER A 315 0.82 20.37 -4.88
C SER A 315 -0.32 19.54 -4.27
N GLN A 316 -1.31 19.12 -5.07
CA GLN A 316 -2.40 18.29 -4.58
C GLN A 316 -1.92 16.89 -4.19
N ALA A 317 -1.02 16.28 -4.96
CA ALA A 317 -0.40 15.00 -4.59
C ALA A 317 0.31 15.07 -3.23
N LYS A 318 1.01 16.18 -2.94
CA LYS A 318 1.58 16.42 -1.60
C LYS A 318 0.52 16.46 -0.51
N LYS A 319 -0.59 17.17 -0.73
CA LYS A 319 -1.71 17.22 0.23
C LYS A 319 -2.33 15.84 0.47
N MET A 320 -2.49 15.03 -0.58
CA MET A 320 -2.99 13.65 -0.45
C MET A 320 -2.09 12.82 0.48
N ARG A 321 -0.77 12.92 0.31
CA ARG A 321 0.20 12.24 1.20
C ARG A 321 0.05 12.68 2.65
N GLU A 322 -0.06 13.99 2.89
CA GLU A 322 -0.25 14.57 4.24
C GLU A 322 -1.55 14.10 4.90
N LYS A 323 -2.59 13.80 4.10
CA LYS A 323 -3.89 13.25 4.53
C LYS A 323 -3.94 11.72 4.55
N ARG A 324 -2.79 11.04 4.42
CA ARG A 324 -2.68 9.56 4.35
C ARG A 324 -3.49 8.92 3.21
N ILE A 325 -3.79 9.67 2.15
CA ILE A 325 -4.38 9.15 0.91
C ILE A 325 -3.21 8.69 0.01
N LYS A 326 -3.12 7.40 -0.24
CA LYS A 326 -2.03 6.81 -1.03
C LYS A 326 -2.34 6.90 -2.52
N LEU A 327 -1.55 7.70 -3.23
CA LEU A 327 -1.68 7.93 -4.67
C LEU A 327 -0.81 6.95 -5.46
N PHE A 328 -1.45 5.99 -6.14
CA PHE A 328 -0.85 5.07 -7.08
C PHE A 328 -0.94 5.71 -8.47
N THR A 329 0.19 5.93 -9.13
CA THR A 329 0.19 6.44 -10.51
C THR A 329 0.45 5.28 -11.48
N VAL A 330 -0.30 5.24 -12.56
CA VAL A 330 -0.20 4.21 -13.60
C VAL A 330 -0.01 4.89 -14.94
N GLY A 331 1.20 4.79 -15.48
CA GLY A 331 1.55 5.36 -16.78
C GLY A 331 0.94 4.59 -17.94
N ILE A 332 0.23 5.29 -18.83
CA ILE A 332 -0.38 4.74 -20.04
C ILE A 332 -0.22 5.71 -21.22
N GLY A 333 -0.03 5.18 -22.43
CA GLY A 333 -0.09 5.95 -23.67
C GLY A 333 1.28 6.24 -24.27
N ASN A 334 1.31 6.94 -25.42
CA ASN A 334 2.50 7.10 -26.29
C ASN A 334 3.49 8.18 -25.88
N ALA A 335 3.09 9.09 -24.98
CA ALA A 335 3.92 10.20 -24.54
C ALA A 335 3.85 10.27 -23.01
N VAL A 336 4.71 9.50 -22.35
CA VAL A 336 4.67 9.33 -20.90
C VAL A 336 5.73 10.18 -20.21
N SER A 337 5.32 11.00 -19.24
CA SER A 337 6.25 11.72 -18.37
C SER A 337 6.54 10.91 -17.11
N HIS A 338 7.58 10.07 -17.14
CA HIS A 338 8.01 9.29 -15.96
C HIS A 338 8.35 10.16 -14.76
N GLU A 339 8.93 11.33 -15.00
CA GLU A 339 9.24 12.29 -13.94
C GLU A 339 7.95 12.75 -13.23
N GLU A 340 6.91 13.12 -13.97
CA GLU A 340 5.64 13.53 -13.38
C GLU A 340 4.95 12.37 -12.66
N ILE A 341 4.94 11.18 -13.26
CA ILE A 341 4.35 9.96 -12.67
C ILE A 341 5.00 9.63 -11.33
N VAL A 342 6.33 9.63 -11.26
CA VAL A 342 7.08 9.32 -10.03
C VAL A 342 6.90 10.42 -8.99
N ASN A 343 6.91 11.69 -9.38
CA ASN A 343 6.79 12.81 -8.46
C ASN A 343 5.34 13.05 -7.97
N THR A 344 4.36 12.54 -8.70
CA THR A 344 2.94 12.57 -8.32
C THR A 344 2.59 11.37 -7.43
N ALA A 345 3.18 10.20 -7.65
CA ALA A 345 2.96 8.99 -6.83
C ALA A 345 3.27 9.21 -5.34
N PHE A 346 2.61 8.47 -4.44
CA PHE A 346 2.85 8.53 -2.99
C PHE A 346 4.36 8.42 -2.66
N SER A 347 5.04 7.48 -3.30
CA SER A 347 6.50 7.44 -3.44
C SER A 347 6.87 6.76 -4.77
N LYS A 348 8.16 6.67 -5.09
CA LYS A 348 8.63 5.98 -6.32
C LYS A 348 8.18 4.52 -6.44
N TYR A 349 7.84 3.84 -5.33
CA TYR A 349 7.33 2.46 -5.33
C TYR A 349 5.83 2.36 -5.64
N TYR A 350 5.16 3.51 -5.76
CA TYR A 350 3.73 3.62 -6.07
C TYR A 350 3.50 4.14 -7.51
N ALA A 351 4.59 4.22 -8.28
CA ALA A 351 4.58 4.52 -9.71
C ALA A 351 4.67 3.20 -10.46
N PHE A 352 3.62 2.87 -11.20
CA PHE A 352 3.46 1.59 -11.85
C PHE A 352 3.34 1.72 -13.36
N ASN A 353 3.69 0.64 -14.02
CA ASN A 353 3.36 0.38 -15.40
C ASN A 353 2.10 -0.50 -15.44
N HIS A 354 1.14 -0.20 -16.32
CA HIS A 354 -0.08 -0.99 -16.44
C HIS A 354 0.14 -2.42 -16.98
N MET A 355 1.37 -2.78 -17.38
CA MET A 355 1.72 -4.17 -17.67
C MET A 355 1.96 -5.01 -16.41
N HIS A 356 2.26 -4.39 -15.26
CA HIS A 356 2.51 -5.08 -13.99
C HIS A 356 1.33 -4.92 -13.03
N LEU A 357 0.16 -5.37 -13.47
CA LEU A 357 -1.07 -5.25 -12.69
C LEU A 357 -1.02 -6.04 -11.37
N ASP A 358 -0.20 -7.09 -11.31
CA ASP A 358 0.08 -7.83 -10.08
C ASP A 358 0.82 -6.98 -9.05
N ASP A 359 1.76 -6.12 -9.46
CA ASP A 359 2.48 -5.25 -8.54
C ASP A 359 1.53 -4.24 -7.89
N ILE A 360 0.61 -3.67 -8.69
CA ILE A 360 -0.43 -2.76 -8.19
C ILE A 360 -1.33 -3.49 -7.18
N TYR A 361 -1.81 -4.68 -7.55
CA TYR A 361 -2.67 -5.48 -6.69
C TYR A 361 -1.95 -5.88 -5.39
N ASN A 362 -0.76 -6.48 -5.48
CA ASN A 362 -0.02 -6.95 -4.32
C ASN A 362 0.42 -5.81 -3.40
N GLN A 363 0.77 -4.63 -3.95
CA GLN A 363 1.06 -3.46 -3.12
C GLN A 363 -0.19 -2.97 -2.37
N LEU A 364 -1.35 -2.98 -3.04
CA LEU A 364 -2.63 -2.64 -2.39
C LEU A 364 -2.96 -3.63 -1.26
N ILE A 365 -2.80 -4.93 -1.49
CA ILE A 365 -3.01 -5.98 -0.48
C ILE A 365 -2.04 -5.81 0.69
N GLN A 366 -0.74 -5.66 0.40
CA GLN A 366 0.29 -5.47 1.41
C GLN A 366 0.04 -4.24 2.28
N ASP A 367 -0.47 -3.16 1.69
CA ASP A 367 -0.70 -1.91 2.42
C ASP A 367 -1.98 -1.90 3.25
N SER A 368 -2.90 -2.84 2.99
CA SER A 368 -4.23 -2.89 3.62
C SER A 368 -4.41 -4.07 4.56
N ILE A 369 -3.36 -4.87 4.83
CA ILE A 369 -3.39 -5.94 5.81
C ILE A 369 -2.79 -5.51 7.15
N ASP A 370 -3.29 -6.08 8.25
CA ASP A 370 -2.65 -5.99 9.56
C ASP A 370 -1.21 -6.55 9.47
N VAL A 371 -0.24 -5.74 9.91
CA VAL A 371 1.19 -6.09 9.86
C VAL A 371 1.56 -7.29 10.73
N SER A 372 0.71 -7.68 11.69
CA SER A 372 0.84 -8.91 12.46
C SER A 372 0.48 -10.17 11.66
N CYS A 373 -0.13 -10.00 10.49
CA CYS A 373 -0.50 -11.04 9.53
C CYS A 373 0.36 -10.96 8.25
N PRO A 374 1.65 -11.33 8.26
CA PRO A 374 2.47 -11.29 7.05
C PRO A 374 2.02 -12.36 6.04
N VAL A 375 1.20 -11.98 5.06
CA VAL A 375 0.75 -12.84 3.95
C VAL A 375 1.42 -12.50 2.62
N CYS A 376 2.16 -11.39 2.56
CA CYS A 376 2.93 -10.98 1.41
C CYS A 376 4.42 -11.01 1.70
N VAL A 377 5.19 -11.39 0.69
CA VAL A 377 6.65 -11.40 0.73
C VAL A 377 7.15 -10.32 -0.21
N ARG A 378 8.00 -9.43 0.30
CA ARG A 378 8.69 -8.46 -0.55
C ARG A 378 9.84 -9.15 -1.26
N ASN A 379 9.78 -9.25 -2.58
CA ASN A 379 10.93 -9.61 -3.39
C ASN A 379 11.74 -8.35 -3.70
N THR A 380 13.06 -8.43 -3.48
CA THR A 380 14.01 -7.34 -3.74
C THR A 380 15.15 -7.80 -4.65
N GLU A 381 15.11 -9.05 -5.11
CA GLU A 381 16.07 -9.59 -6.07
C GLU A 381 15.68 -9.16 -7.48
N ALA A 382 16.51 -8.30 -8.08
CA ALA A 382 16.42 -7.99 -9.50
C ALA A 382 17.78 -8.09 -10.19
N ASP A 383 17.79 -8.61 -11.40
CA ASP A 383 18.94 -8.66 -12.28
C ASP A 383 18.70 -7.68 -13.43
N ILE A 384 19.61 -6.74 -13.61
CA ILE A 384 19.51 -5.69 -14.62
C ILE A 384 20.64 -5.85 -15.62
N ILE A 385 20.31 -5.93 -16.92
CA ILE A 385 21.29 -5.88 -17.99
C ILE A 385 21.18 -4.54 -18.72
N ILE A 386 22.24 -3.74 -18.63
CA ILE A 386 22.38 -2.49 -19.39
C ILE A 386 22.93 -2.83 -20.77
N LEU A 387 22.18 -2.47 -21.82
CA LEU A 387 22.57 -2.70 -23.20
C LEU A 387 22.95 -1.37 -23.86
N LEU A 388 24.23 -1.18 -24.17
CA LEU A 388 24.76 0.05 -24.75
C LEU A 388 25.14 -0.14 -26.22
N ASP A 389 24.50 0.62 -27.10
CA ASP A 389 24.87 0.70 -28.51
C ASP A 389 26.15 1.53 -28.66
N VAL A 390 27.17 0.95 -29.30
CA VAL A 390 28.48 1.58 -29.51
C VAL A 390 28.82 1.81 -30.99
N GLN A 391 27.85 1.77 -31.91
CA GLN A 391 28.13 1.94 -33.35
C GLN A 391 28.93 3.23 -33.68
N LYS A 392 29.81 3.16 -34.69
CA LYS A 392 30.76 4.22 -35.06
C LYS A 392 30.13 5.58 -35.38
N ASN A 393 28.99 5.58 -36.08
CA ASN A 393 28.38 6.78 -36.65
C ASN A 393 27.47 7.55 -35.66
N GLN A 394 27.45 7.17 -34.39
CA GLN A 394 26.68 7.92 -33.40
C GLN A 394 27.27 9.32 -33.13
N SER A 395 26.39 10.24 -32.72
CA SER A 395 26.79 11.51 -32.14
C SER A 395 27.69 11.30 -30.93
N SER A 396 28.90 11.85 -30.96
CA SER A 396 29.82 11.82 -29.82
C SER A 396 29.23 12.50 -28.57
N ILE A 397 28.33 13.47 -28.76
CA ILE A 397 27.59 14.14 -27.68
C ILE A 397 26.53 13.20 -27.11
N GLY A 398 25.71 12.57 -27.97
CA GLY A 398 24.68 11.62 -27.55
C GLY A 398 25.27 10.44 -26.79
N PHE A 399 26.36 9.87 -27.29
CA PHE A 399 27.06 8.78 -26.62
C PHE A 399 27.59 9.16 -25.23
N ARG A 400 28.20 10.36 -25.08
CA ARG A 400 28.63 10.87 -23.77
C ARG A 400 27.45 11.07 -22.80
N TYR A 401 26.30 11.46 -23.32
CA TYR A 401 25.09 11.64 -22.53
C TYR A 401 24.51 10.30 -22.06
N ARG A 402 24.46 9.28 -22.93
CA ARG A 402 24.11 7.90 -22.54
C ARG A 402 25.04 7.34 -21.46
N LYS A 403 26.36 7.56 -21.57
CA LYS A 403 27.31 7.18 -20.50
C LYS A 403 27.04 7.90 -19.18
N THR A 404 26.65 9.17 -19.24
CA THR A 404 26.27 9.94 -18.04
C THR A 404 24.98 9.41 -17.41
N ALA A 405 24.00 9.05 -18.23
CA ALA A 405 22.75 8.42 -17.80
C ALA A 405 23.00 7.05 -17.14
N ILE A 406 23.85 6.22 -17.73
CA ILE A 406 24.28 4.94 -17.16
C ILE A 406 24.92 5.15 -15.79
N ARG A 407 25.82 6.14 -15.65
CA ARG A 407 26.41 6.48 -14.34
C ARG A 407 25.34 6.81 -13.31
N LYS A 408 24.40 7.70 -13.64
CA LYS A 408 23.31 8.13 -12.75
C LYS A 408 22.41 6.96 -12.36
N LEU A 409 22.10 6.06 -13.30
CA LEU A 409 21.34 4.85 -13.05
C LEU A 409 22.08 3.91 -12.09
N LEU A 410 23.37 3.64 -12.33
CA LEU A 410 24.20 2.80 -11.46
C LEU A 410 24.28 3.36 -10.03
N GLU A 411 24.46 4.67 -9.88
CA GLU A 411 24.47 5.35 -8.58
C GLU A 411 23.13 5.19 -7.84
N GLY A 412 22.00 5.40 -8.53
CA GLY A 412 20.67 5.25 -7.94
C GLY A 412 20.36 3.81 -7.53
N LEU A 413 20.64 2.84 -8.40
CA LEU A 413 20.37 1.42 -8.14
C LEU A 413 21.17 0.91 -6.94
N TYR A 414 22.44 1.28 -6.83
CA TYR A 414 23.32 0.83 -5.74
C TYR A 414 22.92 1.42 -4.38
N ASN A 415 22.57 2.71 -4.34
CA ASN A 415 22.19 3.36 -3.09
C ASN A 415 20.85 2.86 -2.55
N ASP A 416 19.91 2.55 -3.45
CA ASP A 416 18.53 2.29 -3.08
C ASP A 416 18.20 0.80 -2.95
N ASN A 417 18.95 -0.11 -3.60
CA ASN A 417 18.57 -1.53 -3.75
C ASN A 417 19.77 -2.48 -3.62
N PRO A 418 20.12 -2.92 -2.40
CA PRO A 418 21.33 -3.72 -2.16
C PRO A 418 21.29 -5.13 -2.78
N ASN A 419 20.11 -5.64 -3.12
CA ASN A 419 19.90 -6.98 -3.67
C ASN A 419 19.83 -7.01 -5.20
N VAL A 420 20.16 -5.90 -5.87
CA VAL A 420 20.16 -5.79 -7.34
C VAL A 420 21.53 -6.19 -7.90
N GLN A 421 21.53 -7.12 -8.86
CA GLN A 421 22.73 -7.43 -9.65
C GLN A 421 22.66 -6.70 -10.98
N ILE A 422 23.79 -6.14 -11.43
CA ILE A 422 23.84 -5.36 -12.66
C ILE A 422 24.89 -5.96 -13.60
N GLY A 423 24.52 -6.21 -14.84
CA GLY A 423 25.42 -6.55 -15.94
C GLY A 423 25.37 -5.45 -16.99
N MET A 424 26.41 -5.35 -17.79
CA MET A 424 26.45 -4.41 -18.90
C MET A 424 27.11 -5.06 -20.10
N VAL A 425 26.45 -4.91 -21.25
CA VAL A 425 26.90 -5.38 -22.55
C VAL A 425 26.93 -4.20 -23.52
N ALA A 426 28.02 -4.11 -24.28
CA ALA A 426 28.17 -3.17 -25.37
C ALA A 426 27.96 -3.93 -26.69
N TYR A 427 27.32 -3.29 -27.67
CA TYR A 427 27.06 -3.96 -28.95
C TYR A 427 27.18 -3.03 -30.16
N SER A 428 27.61 -3.62 -31.27
CA SER A 428 27.58 -3.10 -32.63
C SER A 428 27.10 -4.23 -33.56
N ASP A 429 27.93 -4.76 -34.44
CA ASP A 429 27.69 -6.00 -35.20
C ASP A 429 28.02 -7.26 -34.38
N HIS A 430 28.74 -7.10 -33.27
CA HIS A 430 29.02 -8.11 -32.26
C HIS A 430 28.57 -7.63 -30.86
N VAL A 431 28.65 -8.51 -29.86
CA VAL A 431 28.23 -8.23 -28.48
C VAL A 431 29.36 -8.58 -27.52
N ASP A 432 29.77 -7.62 -26.71
CA ASP A 432 30.82 -7.80 -25.71
C ASP A 432 30.32 -7.50 -24.30
N TYR A 433 30.77 -8.28 -23.33
CA TYR A 433 30.60 -7.93 -21.93
C TYR A 433 31.50 -6.75 -21.57
N VAL A 434 30.90 -5.70 -21.04
CA VAL A 434 31.62 -4.72 -20.22
C VAL A 434 31.84 -5.32 -18.84
N PHE A 435 30.77 -5.89 -18.26
CA PHE A 435 30.83 -6.69 -17.05
C PHE A 435 29.60 -7.58 -16.86
N LYS A 436 29.78 -8.74 -16.23
CA LYS A 436 28.73 -9.72 -15.93
C LYS A 436 27.97 -9.38 -14.64
N LEU A 437 26.81 -10.02 -14.43
CA LEU A 437 26.05 -9.92 -13.17
C LEU A 437 26.91 -10.38 -11.98
N SER A 438 27.69 -11.45 -12.17
CA SER A 438 28.60 -12.03 -11.17
C SER A 438 29.81 -11.16 -10.80
N TRP A 439 29.99 -9.97 -11.39
CA TRP A 439 31.16 -9.14 -11.13
C TRP A 439 31.13 -8.46 -9.75
N SER A 440 32.27 -8.37 -9.06
CA SER A 440 32.36 -8.00 -7.64
C SER A 440 31.88 -6.58 -7.28
N ASN A 441 31.40 -6.44 -6.04
CA ASN A 441 30.48 -5.43 -5.49
C ASN A 441 30.96 -3.96 -5.33
N ASN A 442 31.86 -3.42 -6.17
CA ASN A 442 32.16 -1.99 -6.09
C ASN A 442 31.50 -1.19 -7.23
N VAL A 443 30.52 -0.35 -6.88
CA VAL A 443 29.86 0.56 -7.83
C VAL A 443 30.86 1.46 -8.56
N TYR A 444 31.96 1.87 -7.92
CA TYR A 444 33.00 2.70 -8.53
C TYR A 444 33.77 1.97 -9.63
N SER A 445 34.04 0.66 -9.50
CA SER A 445 34.69 -0.09 -10.59
C SER A 445 33.75 -0.29 -11.77
N ARG A 446 32.45 -0.48 -11.50
CA ARG A 446 31.40 -0.55 -12.54
C ARG A 446 31.24 0.74 -13.30
N ILE A 447 31.20 1.85 -12.57
CA ILE A 447 31.19 3.18 -13.15
C ILE A 447 32.47 3.36 -13.99
N ALA A 448 33.65 3.08 -13.44
CA ALA A 448 34.91 3.23 -14.17
C ALA A 448 34.94 2.42 -15.48
N ALA A 449 34.52 1.15 -15.46
CA ALA A 449 34.44 0.30 -16.65
C ALA A 449 33.43 0.86 -17.68
N ALA A 450 32.24 1.30 -17.24
CA ALA A 450 31.26 1.91 -18.13
C ALA A 450 31.80 3.19 -18.80
N PHE A 451 32.62 3.99 -18.11
CA PHE A 451 33.24 5.18 -18.68
C PHE A 451 34.34 4.89 -19.71
N GLN A 452 35.04 3.75 -19.56
CA GLN A 452 36.09 3.30 -20.47
C GLN A 452 35.55 2.77 -21.80
N VAL A 453 34.24 2.47 -21.91
CA VAL A 453 33.63 2.08 -23.18
C VAL A 453 33.75 3.22 -24.20
N GLU A 454 34.35 2.91 -25.34
CA GLU A 454 34.48 3.79 -26.50
C GLU A 454 33.50 3.39 -27.60
N LEU A 455 33.26 4.29 -28.56
CA LEU A 455 32.58 3.93 -29.79
C LEU A 455 33.42 2.93 -30.59
N ASP A 456 32.75 2.00 -31.24
CA ASP A 456 33.36 1.06 -32.17
C ASP A 456 34.03 1.85 -33.31
N LYS A 457 35.31 1.57 -33.55
CA LYS A 457 36.12 2.27 -34.56
C LYS A 457 35.90 1.70 -35.96
N VAL A 458 35.33 0.50 -36.04
CA VAL A 458 35.19 -0.30 -37.25
C VAL A 458 33.73 -0.43 -37.67
N SER A 459 32.87 -0.88 -36.76
CA SER A 459 31.49 -1.25 -37.09
C SER A 459 30.57 -0.04 -37.27
N VAL A 460 29.95 0.05 -38.44
CA VAL A 460 29.08 1.16 -38.85
C VAL A 460 27.60 0.87 -38.57
N GLU A 461 27.26 -0.40 -38.34
CA GLU A 461 25.90 -0.88 -38.10
C GLU A 461 25.77 -1.42 -36.66
N SER A 462 24.52 -1.49 -36.17
CA SER A 462 24.20 -2.11 -34.88
C SER A 462 23.11 -3.16 -35.03
N ASN A 463 23.30 -4.33 -34.40
CA ASN A 463 22.34 -5.43 -34.45
C ASN A 463 21.62 -5.61 -33.11
N LEU A 464 20.69 -4.70 -32.81
CA LEU A 464 19.92 -4.71 -31.55
C LEU A 464 19.18 -6.03 -31.33
N LYS A 465 18.61 -6.62 -32.39
CA LYS A 465 17.94 -7.93 -32.30
C LYS A 465 18.90 -9.01 -31.80
N HIS A 466 20.09 -9.11 -32.38
CA HIS A 466 21.08 -10.11 -31.97
C HIS A 466 21.55 -9.86 -30.53
N ALA A 467 21.75 -8.61 -30.14
CA ALA A 467 22.11 -8.27 -28.77
C ALA A 467 21.02 -8.64 -27.76
N LEU A 468 19.73 -8.38 -28.07
CA LEU A 468 18.61 -8.82 -27.24
C LEU A 468 18.50 -10.34 -27.14
N GLN A 469 18.83 -11.08 -28.21
CA GLN A 469 18.91 -12.54 -28.19
C GLN A 469 20.04 -13.03 -27.26
N PHE A 470 21.22 -12.42 -27.37
CA PHE A 470 22.35 -12.69 -26.50
C PHE A 470 21.98 -12.47 -25.03
N VAL A 471 21.29 -11.36 -24.73
CA VAL A 471 20.86 -11.04 -23.36
C VAL A 471 19.93 -12.11 -22.77
N SER A 472 18.94 -12.59 -23.53
CA SER A 472 18.07 -13.68 -23.06
C SER A 472 18.80 -15.00 -22.80
N VAL A 473 19.78 -15.33 -23.63
CA VAL A 473 20.39 -16.67 -23.63
C VAL A 473 21.57 -16.75 -22.67
N ASP A 474 22.40 -15.70 -22.61
CA ASP A 474 23.67 -15.73 -21.88
C ASP A 474 23.73 -14.71 -20.73
N ALA A 475 23.28 -13.46 -20.92
CA ALA A 475 23.47 -12.42 -19.91
C ALA A 475 22.69 -12.66 -18.61
N PHE A 476 21.50 -13.24 -18.70
CA PHE A 476 20.69 -13.67 -17.55
C PHE A 476 20.94 -15.14 -17.12
N SER A 477 21.88 -15.84 -17.76
CA SER A 477 22.21 -17.21 -17.38
C SER A 477 22.90 -17.27 -16.02
N SER A 478 22.77 -18.40 -15.32
CA SER A 478 23.49 -18.63 -14.06
C SER A 478 25.01 -18.60 -14.24
N SER A 479 25.54 -18.96 -15.41
CA SER A 479 26.97 -18.82 -15.74
C SER A 479 27.45 -17.37 -15.82
N SER A 480 26.53 -16.43 -16.02
CA SER A 480 26.82 -14.98 -16.01
C SER A 480 26.44 -14.32 -14.67
N GLY A 481 25.94 -15.09 -13.71
CA GLY A 481 25.50 -14.64 -12.38
C GLY A 481 23.98 -14.50 -12.22
N GLY A 482 23.20 -14.75 -13.27
CA GLY A 482 21.75 -14.60 -13.24
C GLY A 482 21.04 -15.52 -12.24
N ARG A 483 20.08 -14.94 -11.53
CA ARG A 483 19.25 -15.59 -10.52
C ARG A 483 17.91 -16.02 -11.13
N PRO A 484 17.52 -17.31 -11.00
CA PRO A 484 16.27 -17.80 -11.57
C PRO A 484 15.04 -17.03 -11.10
N ALA A 485 14.94 -16.77 -9.79
CA ALA A 485 13.78 -16.13 -9.15
C ALA A 485 13.84 -14.59 -9.10
N ALA A 486 14.93 -13.97 -9.56
CA ALA A 486 15.04 -12.52 -9.61
C ALA A 486 14.22 -11.95 -10.77
N ARG A 487 13.69 -10.73 -10.56
CA ARG A 487 13.06 -9.93 -11.62
C ARG A 487 14.12 -9.55 -12.65
N LYS A 488 13.86 -9.77 -13.94
CA LYS A 488 14.84 -9.54 -15.01
C LYS A 488 14.46 -8.30 -15.81
N ILE A 489 15.37 -7.33 -15.87
CA ILE A 489 15.14 -6.05 -16.55
C ILE A 489 16.29 -5.75 -17.50
N VAL A 490 15.98 -5.41 -18.74
CA VAL A 490 16.92 -4.90 -19.73
C VAL A 490 16.73 -3.38 -19.82
N VAL A 491 17.80 -2.62 -19.68
CA VAL A 491 17.78 -1.16 -19.89
C VAL A 491 18.63 -0.84 -21.11
N MET A 492 17.99 -0.51 -22.23
CA MET A 492 18.68 -0.25 -23.49
C MET A 492 18.98 1.22 -23.70
N PHE A 493 20.24 1.53 -24.00
CA PHE A 493 20.75 2.82 -24.42
C PHE A 493 21.17 2.74 -25.89
N SER A 494 20.16 2.64 -26.75
CA SER A 494 20.32 2.43 -28.19
C SER A 494 19.94 3.67 -29.01
N SER A 495 20.59 3.85 -30.16
CA SER A 495 20.15 4.80 -31.18
C SER A 495 18.95 4.28 -31.99
N VAL A 496 18.65 2.98 -31.88
CA VAL A 496 17.57 2.25 -32.57
C VAL A 496 17.56 2.48 -34.09
N SER A 497 18.73 2.50 -34.73
CA SER A 497 18.81 2.45 -36.19
C SER A 497 18.90 1.00 -36.66
N SER A 498 17.77 0.29 -36.74
CA SER A 498 17.75 -1.08 -37.29
C SER A 498 16.93 -1.16 -38.56
N ASP A 499 17.44 -1.88 -39.57
CA ASP A 499 16.73 -2.12 -40.84
C ASP A 499 15.44 -2.97 -40.70
N ASN A 500 15.12 -3.48 -39.49
CA ASN A 500 13.95 -4.32 -39.28
C ASN A 500 13.34 -4.18 -37.87
N LEU A 501 12.69 -3.04 -37.61
CA LEU A 501 12.01 -2.73 -36.35
C LEU A 501 10.96 -3.80 -35.97
N THR A 502 10.26 -4.39 -36.94
CA THR A 502 9.28 -5.46 -36.69
C THR A 502 9.91 -6.69 -36.04
N LYS A 503 11.03 -7.20 -36.57
CA LYS A 503 11.72 -8.36 -35.97
C LYS A 503 12.31 -8.05 -34.60
N THR A 504 12.71 -6.80 -34.36
CA THR A 504 13.18 -6.35 -33.05
C THR A 504 12.02 -6.32 -32.04
N ARG A 505 10.85 -5.81 -32.44
CA ARG A 505 9.62 -5.85 -31.64
C ARG A 505 9.23 -7.29 -31.28
N ASP A 506 9.29 -8.22 -32.24
CA ASP A 506 9.00 -9.63 -31.99
C ASP A 506 9.97 -10.26 -30.96
N GLN A 507 11.25 -9.86 -30.99
CA GLN A 507 12.22 -10.32 -30.00
C GLN A 507 11.92 -9.75 -28.60
N ILE A 508 11.51 -8.48 -28.49
CA ILE A 508 11.07 -7.89 -27.23
C ILE A 508 9.82 -8.60 -26.70
N LEU A 509 8.87 -8.93 -27.57
CA LEU A 509 7.69 -9.73 -27.20
C LEU A 509 8.07 -11.10 -26.63
N ASN A 510 9.07 -11.76 -27.21
CA ASN A 510 9.56 -13.04 -26.69
C ASN A 510 10.25 -12.90 -25.33
N LEU A 511 11.00 -11.81 -25.10
CA LEU A 511 11.57 -11.48 -23.79
C LEU A 511 10.47 -11.28 -22.75
N THR A 512 9.44 -10.49 -23.07
CA THR A 512 8.31 -10.25 -22.16
C THR A 512 7.54 -11.52 -21.83
N LYS A 513 7.35 -12.43 -22.80
CA LYS A 513 6.76 -13.76 -22.55
C LYS A 513 7.61 -14.64 -21.62
N SER A 514 8.88 -14.31 -21.43
CA SER A 514 9.83 -14.99 -20.56
C SER A 514 10.06 -14.21 -19.25
N ASP A 515 9.14 -13.32 -18.89
CA ASP A 515 9.20 -12.44 -17.71
C ASP A 515 10.47 -11.56 -17.67
N ILE A 516 10.99 -11.17 -18.85
CA ILE A 516 12.06 -10.19 -18.99
C ILE A 516 11.46 -8.88 -19.46
N GLU A 517 11.56 -7.87 -18.60
CA GLU A 517 11.13 -6.51 -18.89
C GLU A 517 12.18 -5.77 -19.71
N VAL A 518 11.76 -4.98 -20.69
CA VAL A 518 12.64 -4.24 -21.57
C VAL A 518 12.28 -2.76 -21.52
N LEU A 519 13.23 -1.93 -21.10
CA LEU A 519 13.09 -0.49 -20.95
C LEU A 519 14.02 0.22 -21.94
N GLY A 520 13.48 1.15 -22.71
CA GLY A 520 14.24 2.01 -23.61
C GLY A 520 14.67 3.30 -22.91
N VAL A 521 15.90 3.74 -23.15
CA VAL A 521 16.37 5.05 -22.68
C VAL A 521 16.89 5.83 -23.87
N ALA A 522 16.15 6.88 -24.23
CA ALA A 522 16.51 7.81 -25.28
C ALA A 522 17.04 9.11 -24.68
N THR A 523 18.03 9.71 -25.34
CA THR A 523 18.52 11.03 -24.97
C THR A 523 18.00 12.04 -25.98
N GLY A 524 17.72 13.26 -25.53
CA GLY A 524 17.29 14.32 -26.45
C GLY A 524 18.32 14.59 -27.55
N HIS A 525 19.58 14.18 -27.38
CA HIS A 525 20.66 14.30 -28.35
C HIS A 525 20.66 13.22 -29.44
N ASP A 526 19.85 12.17 -29.29
CA ASP A 526 19.62 11.21 -30.36
C ASP A 526 18.69 11.87 -31.41
N THR A 527 18.90 11.60 -32.70
CA THR A 527 18.02 12.08 -33.79
C THR A 527 16.97 11.01 -34.08
N ASP A 528 15.72 11.40 -34.29
CA ASP A 528 14.59 10.51 -34.66
C ASP A 528 14.22 9.37 -33.68
N PHE A 529 14.77 9.38 -32.45
CA PHE A 529 14.52 8.33 -31.44
C PHE A 529 13.05 8.09 -31.06
N SER A 530 12.18 9.10 -31.21
CA SER A 530 10.78 8.98 -30.77
C SER A 530 10.00 7.97 -31.60
N ASN A 531 10.33 7.81 -32.88
CA ASN A 531 9.58 6.93 -33.77
C ASN A 531 10.07 5.48 -33.62
N ASP A 532 11.38 5.26 -33.62
CA ASP A 532 11.91 3.90 -33.61
C ASP A 532 11.65 3.17 -32.27
N TYR A 533 11.80 3.85 -31.13
CA TYR A 533 11.48 3.25 -29.83
C TYR A 533 9.98 2.97 -29.66
N THR A 534 9.11 3.86 -30.14
CA THR A 534 7.65 3.65 -30.04
C THR A 534 7.17 2.52 -30.94
N GLU A 535 7.88 2.23 -32.03
CA GLU A 535 7.62 1.07 -32.88
C GLU A 535 8.06 -0.26 -32.24
N ILE A 536 9.20 -0.30 -31.52
CA ILE A 536 9.72 -1.57 -30.97
C ILE A 536 9.24 -1.91 -29.56
N LEU A 537 9.01 -0.92 -28.70
CA LEU A 537 8.58 -1.17 -27.31
C LEU A 537 7.10 -1.59 -27.27
N LEU A 538 6.78 -2.55 -26.41
CA LEU A 538 5.42 -3.07 -26.30
C LEU A 538 4.49 -2.05 -25.66
N ASP A 539 5.06 -1.23 -24.77
CA ASP A 539 4.37 -0.13 -24.15
C ASP A 539 5.23 1.14 -24.11
N PRO A 540 4.67 2.32 -24.39
CA PRO A 540 5.47 3.54 -24.40
C PRO A 540 5.83 4.04 -22.99
N SER A 541 5.16 3.57 -21.92
CA SER A 541 5.66 3.77 -20.54
C SER A 541 6.95 2.99 -20.24
N GLN A 542 7.46 2.18 -21.18
CA GLN A 542 8.81 1.60 -21.10
C GLN A 542 9.90 2.52 -21.65
N LEU A 543 9.55 3.65 -22.28
CA LEU A 543 10.50 4.59 -22.88
C LEU A 543 10.81 5.76 -21.95
N PHE A 544 12.04 5.81 -21.44
CA PHE A 544 12.57 6.91 -20.64
C PHE A 544 13.26 7.91 -21.56
N VAL A 545 12.70 9.12 -21.67
CA VAL A 545 13.30 10.20 -22.45
C VAL A 545 14.03 11.15 -21.52
N ILE A 546 15.34 11.32 -21.75
CA ILE A 546 16.17 12.27 -21.01
C ILE A 546 16.30 13.55 -21.86
N PRO A 547 15.68 14.66 -21.46
CA PRO A 547 15.62 15.86 -22.30
C PRO A 547 16.98 16.56 -22.44
N LYS A 548 17.18 17.30 -23.54
CA LYS A 548 18.40 18.13 -23.73
C LYS A 548 18.52 19.22 -22.67
N GLU A 549 17.38 19.80 -22.28
CA GLU A 549 17.26 20.88 -21.32
C GLU A 549 16.16 20.52 -20.32
N SER A 550 16.42 20.70 -19.02
CA SER A 550 15.44 20.49 -17.96
C SER A 550 15.59 21.55 -16.87
N HIS A 551 14.48 21.91 -16.25
CA HIS A 551 14.46 22.75 -15.05
C HIS A 551 14.77 21.96 -13.76
N THR A 552 14.77 20.62 -13.85
CA THR A 552 15.09 19.65 -12.78
C THR A 552 16.27 18.77 -13.20
N ASP A 553 16.70 17.81 -12.37
CA ASP A 553 17.73 16.85 -12.79
C ASP A 553 17.16 16.02 -13.96
N PRO A 554 17.71 16.12 -15.19
CA PRO A 554 17.14 15.46 -16.37
C PRO A 554 17.13 13.92 -16.23
N PHE A 555 17.93 13.37 -15.32
CA PHE A 555 18.02 11.93 -15.07
C PHE A 555 16.96 11.41 -14.08
N ASP A 556 16.08 12.26 -13.55
CA ASP A 556 15.08 11.89 -12.54
C ASP A 556 14.11 10.80 -13.02
N CYS A 557 13.84 10.73 -14.33
CA CYS A 557 13.01 9.66 -14.89
C CYS A 557 13.59 8.26 -14.61
N LEU A 558 14.93 8.11 -14.53
CA LEU A 558 15.59 6.84 -14.26
C LEU A 558 15.38 6.34 -12.83
N LYS A 559 14.90 7.19 -11.90
CA LYS A 559 14.53 6.75 -10.54
C LYS A 559 13.39 5.75 -10.55
N ALA A 560 12.52 5.78 -11.57
CA ALA A 560 11.44 4.80 -11.71
C ALA A 560 12.00 3.38 -11.89
N VAL A 561 13.13 3.23 -12.60
CA VAL A 561 13.80 1.93 -12.79
C VAL A 561 14.13 1.30 -11.45
N SER A 562 14.61 2.08 -10.47
CA SER A 562 14.83 1.58 -9.11
C SER A 562 13.53 1.11 -8.45
N GLY A 563 12.43 1.85 -8.60
CA GLY A 563 11.13 1.47 -8.03
C GLY A 563 10.63 0.13 -8.55
N MET A 564 10.93 -0.19 -9.82
CA MET A 564 10.54 -1.43 -10.51
C MET A 564 11.35 -2.66 -10.08
N THR A 565 12.44 -2.50 -9.33
CA THR A 565 13.29 -3.63 -8.91
C THR A 565 12.74 -4.44 -7.74
N SER A 566 11.78 -3.89 -7.00
CA SER A 566 11.17 -4.57 -5.86
C SER A 566 9.66 -4.62 -6.00
N TYR A 567 9.06 -5.73 -5.60
CA TYR A 567 7.63 -5.95 -5.69
C TYR A 567 7.17 -6.89 -4.57
N TYR A 568 5.89 -6.86 -4.23
CA TYR A 568 5.30 -7.80 -3.29
C TYR A 568 4.66 -8.96 -4.03
N VAL A 569 4.72 -10.14 -3.42
CA VAL A 569 3.94 -11.32 -3.83
C VAL A 569 3.09 -11.73 -2.63
N CYS A 570 1.78 -11.64 -2.78
CA CYS A 570 0.82 -12.01 -1.75
C CYS A 570 0.25 -13.40 -2.02
N ASN A 571 -0.17 -14.11 -0.97
CA ASN A 571 -0.87 -15.38 -1.12
C ASN A 571 -2.26 -15.15 -1.75
N ASP A 572 -2.61 -15.88 -2.82
CA ASP A 572 -3.91 -15.71 -3.49
C ASP A 572 -5.12 -16.10 -2.60
N SER A 573 -4.89 -16.88 -1.54
CA SER A 573 -5.93 -17.29 -0.59
C SER A 573 -6.19 -16.26 0.51
N VAL A 574 -5.58 -15.09 0.46
CA VAL A 574 -5.68 -14.06 1.51
C VAL A 574 -7.12 -13.70 1.89
N PHE A 575 -8.05 -13.78 0.94
CA PHE A 575 -9.48 -13.57 1.17
C PHE A 575 -10.29 -14.84 1.47
N GLN A 576 -9.71 -16.03 1.32
CA GLN A 576 -10.38 -17.33 1.53
C GLN A 576 -10.09 -17.95 2.90
N LEU A 577 -9.18 -17.35 3.69
CA LEU A 577 -8.70 -17.96 4.94
C LEU A 577 -9.73 -17.97 6.08
N TYR A 578 -10.90 -17.35 5.93
CA TYR A 578 -11.91 -17.26 6.99
C TYR A 578 -13.35 -17.30 6.43
N PRO A 579 -14.22 -18.18 6.96
CA PRO A 579 -15.59 -18.40 6.48
C PRO A 579 -16.61 -17.35 6.94
#